data_AF-A0A158C125-F1
#
_entry.id   AF-A0A158C125-F1
#
_cell.length_a   1.000
_cell.length_b   1.000
_cell.length_c   1.000
_cell.angle_alpha   90.00
_cell.angle_beta   90.00
_cell.angle_gamma   90.00
#
_symmetry.space_group_name_H-M   'P 1'
#
loop_
_entity.id
_entity.type
_entity.pdbx_description
1 polymer ?
#
loop_
_entity_poly.entity_id
_entity_poly.type
_entity_poly.pdbx_seq_one_letter_code
_entity_poly.pdbx_strand_id
1 'polypeptide(L)'
;MATNTFGSFQFAVNSDNSISVPTGMYMVNADAEINATVEDEWQIPSQMTFSVCVGYGYPGIYQQAVRRFPDLPLGTQKKGGTLGSLVITGPLPISAGDHVWAGFTKVLGANTQTPLMIRGRLSLTKVA
;
A
#
# COMPACT_ATOMS: atom_id res chain seq x y z
N MET A 1 5.91 -16.08 18.40
CA MET A 1 5.12 -17.29 18.08
C MET A 1 4.81 -17.27 16.60
N ALA A 2 5.15 -18.32 15.86
CA ALA A 2 4.82 -18.43 14.44
C ALA A 2 3.34 -18.81 14.30
N THR A 3 2.52 -17.87 13.81
CA THR A 3 1.11 -18.10 13.48
C THR A 3 1.01 -18.71 12.08
N ASN A 4 0.90 -20.04 11.99
CA ASN A 4 0.20 -20.67 10.85
C ASN A 4 -1.28 -20.23 10.94
N THR A 5 -2.02 -19.93 9.87
CA THR A 5 -2.29 -20.72 8.67
C THR A 5 -3.03 -19.81 7.68
N PHE A 6 -2.59 -19.72 6.42
CA PHE A 6 -3.39 -19.73 5.17
C PHE A 6 -2.44 -19.38 4.01
N GLY A 7 -1.95 -20.41 3.30
CA GLY A 7 -1.10 -20.26 2.11
C GLY A 7 0.31 -20.81 2.28
N SER A 8 0.49 -22.10 1.95
CA SER A 8 1.72 -22.85 1.57
C SER A 8 3.10 -22.64 2.24
N PHE A 9 3.35 -21.59 3.02
CA PHE A 9 4.63 -21.31 3.69
C PHE A 9 4.42 -20.54 5.01
N GLN A 10 5.33 -20.70 5.96
CA GLN A 10 5.31 -19.95 7.21
C GLN A 10 5.82 -18.53 6.98
N PHE A 11 5.17 -17.53 7.57
CA PHE A 11 5.65 -16.15 7.60
C PHE A 11 5.61 -15.59 9.02
N ALA A 12 6.36 -14.52 9.25
CA ALA A 12 6.33 -13.76 10.49
C ALA A 12 5.92 -12.32 10.21
N VAL A 13 5.01 -11.77 11.02
CA VAL A 13 4.74 -10.34 11.07
C VAL A 13 5.69 -9.73 12.10
N ASN A 14 6.51 -8.78 11.69
CA ASN A 14 7.45 -8.09 12.55
C ASN A 14 6.75 -6.96 13.33
N SER A 15 7.40 -6.42 14.36
CA SER A 15 6.83 -5.37 15.22
C SER A 15 6.50 -4.06 14.49
N ASP A 16 7.08 -3.85 13.31
CA ASP A 16 6.85 -2.68 12.46
C ASP A 16 5.83 -2.95 11.33
N ASN A 17 5.12 -4.08 11.39
CA ASN A 17 4.14 -4.55 10.41
C ASN A 17 4.71 -4.96 9.05
N SER A 18 6.02 -5.09 8.91
CA SER A 18 6.60 -5.80 7.76
C SER A 18 6.43 -7.31 7.90
N ILE A 19 6.55 -8.02 6.79
CA ILE A 19 6.38 -9.48 6.70
C ILE A 19 7.72 -10.11 6.29
N SER A 20 8.17 -11.08 7.08
CA SER A 20 9.32 -11.94 6.76
C SER A 20 8.81 -13.27 6.21
N VAL A 21 9.31 -13.69 5.04
CA VAL A 21 8.96 -14.96 4.40
C VAL A 21 10.24 -15.73 4.02
N PRO A 22 10.16 -17.06 3.79
CA PRO A 22 11.30 -17.83 3.31
C PRO A 22 11.83 -17.30 1.97
N THR A 23 13.10 -17.60 1.68
CA THR A 23 13.68 -17.30 0.37
C THR A 23 12.89 -17.99 -0.74
N GLY A 24 12.70 -17.28 -1.86
CA GLY A 24 12.05 -17.82 -3.04
C GLY A 24 11.51 -16.73 -3.97
N MET A 25 10.80 -17.18 -4.99
CA MET A 25 10.06 -16.31 -5.91
C MET A 25 8.59 -16.26 -5.49
N TYR A 26 8.06 -15.04 -5.39
CA TYR A 26 6.69 -14.79 -4.97
C TYR A 26 5.95 -13.96 -6.00
N MET A 27 4.69 -14.30 -6.24
CA MET A 27 3.75 -13.38 -6.88
C MET A 27 3.18 -12.46 -5.80
N VAL A 28 3.43 -11.16 -5.94
CA VAL A 28 2.83 -10.11 -5.12
C VAL A 28 1.50 -9.74 -5.73
N ASN A 29 0.45 -9.66 -4.91
CA ASN A 29 -0.76 -8.91 -5.26
C ASN A 29 -1.10 -7.99 -4.11
N ALA A 30 -0.96 -6.69 -4.35
CA ALA A 30 -1.28 -5.63 -3.40
C ALA A 30 -2.35 -4.71 -3.98
N ASP A 31 -3.39 -4.46 -3.21
CA ASP A 31 -4.48 -3.58 -3.56
C ASP A 31 -4.71 -2.57 -2.42
N ALA A 32 -5.04 -1.34 -2.79
CA ALA A 32 -5.29 -0.24 -1.87
C ALA A 32 -6.42 0.63 -2.40
N GLU A 33 -7.48 0.77 -1.60
CA GLU A 33 -8.54 1.75 -1.78
C GLU A 33 -8.27 2.99 -0.94
N ILE A 34 -8.49 4.13 -1.58
CA ILE A 34 -8.37 5.45 -0.99
C ILE A 34 -9.76 5.85 -0.51
N ASN A 35 -9.93 5.93 0.81
CA ASN A 35 -11.24 6.09 1.42
C ASN A 35 -11.32 7.39 2.26
N ALA A 36 -12.38 8.16 2.01
CA ALA A 36 -12.82 9.25 2.88
C ALA A 36 -13.95 8.72 3.78
N THR A 37 -13.68 8.50 5.07
CA THR A 37 -14.67 7.88 5.98
C THR A 37 -15.88 8.71 6.31
N VAL A 38 -15.77 10.02 6.12
CA VAL A 38 -16.85 10.96 6.27
C VAL A 38 -16.86 11.88 5.05
N GLU A 39 -18.06 12.26 4.63
CA GLU A 39 -18.22 13.33 3.65
C GLU A 39 -17.72 14.64 4.28
N ASP A 40 -16.69 15.22 3.69
CA ASP A 40 -16.05 16.47 4.13
C ASP A 40 -15.69 17.29 2.89
N GLU A 41 -15.35 18.56 3.07
CA GLU A 41 -14.89 19.48 2.01
C GLU A 41 -13.45 19.16 1.59
N TRP A 42 -13.17 17.92 1.22
CA TRP A 42 -11.83 17.42 0.97
C TRP A 42 -11.14 18.16 -0.18
N GLN A 43 -9.94 18.70 0.07
CA GLN A 43 -8.93 18.89 -0.97
C GLN A 43 -8.36 17.51 -1.29
N ILE A 44 -8.92 16.90 -2.33
CA ILE A 44 -8.40 15.66 -2.88
C ILE A 44 -6.90 15.86 -3.16
N PRO A 45 -6.01 15.01 -2.65
CA PRO A 45 -4.59 15.15 -2.90
C PRO A 45 -4.34 15.09 -4.40
N SER A 46 -3.40 15.89 -4.90
CA SER A 46 -3.09 15.89 -6.33
C SER A 46 -2.60 14.52 -6.79
N GLN A 47 -1.88 13.81 -5.92
CA GLN A 47 -1.29 12.51 -6.21
C GLN A 47 -1.17 11.64 -4.96
N MET A 48 -1.40 10.34 -5.14
CA MET A 48 -0.97 9.30 -4.22
C MET A 48 -0.02 8.32 -4.90
N THR A 49 1.00 7.90 -4.16
CA THR A 49 1.95 6.87 -4.56
C THR A 49 1.84 5.71 -3.58
N PHE A 50 1.49 4.53 -4.07
CA PHE A 50 1.50 3.28 -3.31
C PHE A 50 2.74 2.48 -3.69
N SER A 51 3.44 1.92 -2.71
CA SER A 51 4.69 1.19 -2.90
C SER A 51 4.61 -0.17 -2.22
N VAL A 52 5.11 -1.20 -2.89
CA VAL A 52 5.51 -2.46 -2.26
C VAL A 52 7.03 -2.48 -2.21
N CYS A 53 7.58 -2.89 -1.08
CA CYS A 53 9.00 -2.80 -0.77
C CYS A 53 9.53 -4.17 -0.34
N VAL A 54 10.81 -4.40 -0.62
CA VAL A 54 11.59 -5.57 -0.20
C VAL A 54 12.91 -5.04 0.40
N GLY A 55 12.95 -4.97 1.73
CA GLY A 55 14.03 -4.35 2.50
C GLY A 55 13.65 -3.01 3.16
N TYR A 56 14.50 -2.55 4.08
CA TYR A 56 14.36 -1.26 4.77
C TYR A 56 15.18 -0.17 4.08
N GLY A 57 14.53 0.96 3.75
CA GLY A 57 15.17 2.13 3.15
C GLY A 57 15.25 2.10 1.62
N TYR A 58 15.52 3.25 1.01
CA TYR A 58 15.72 3.35 -0.43
C TYR A 58 17.10 2.78 -0.81
N PRO A 59 17.23 1.95 -1.88
CA PRO A 59 16.28 1.70 -2.96
C PRO A 59 15.38 0.45 -2.78
N GLY A 60 15.11 -0.01 -1.55
CA GLY A 60 14.30 -1.20 -1.22
C GLY A 60 12.82 -1.16 -1.65
N ILE A 61 12.46 -0.32 -2.61
CA ILE A 61 11.17 -0.27 -3.27
C ILE A 61 11.19 -1.30 -4.42
N TYR A 62 10.30 -2.29 -4.36
CA TYR A 62 10.13 -3.26 -5.44
C TYR A 62 9.33 -2.64 -6.59
N GLN A 63 8.17 -2.05 -6.29
CA GLN A 63 7.28 -1.49 -7.31
C GLN A 63 6.42 -0.37 -6.73
N GLN A 64 6.08 0.61 -7.57
CA GLN A 64 5.17 1.70 -7.23
C GLN A 64 4.00 1.77 -8.20
N ALA A 65 2.84 2.16 -7.68
CA ALA A 65 1.70 2.57 -8.47
C ALA A 65 1.33 3.99 -8.06
N VAL A 66 1.12 4.85 -9.05
CA VAL A 66 0.81 6.27 -8.85
C VAL A 66 -0.59 6.55 -9.37
N ARG A 67 -1.42 7.22 -8.56
CA ARG A 67 -2.72 7.73 -8.99
C ARG A 67 -2.72 9.24 -8.82
N ARG A 68 -2.83 9.94 -9.95
CA ARG A 68 -3.12 11.36 -9.99
C ARG A 68 -4.64 11.55 -9.99
N PHE A 69 -5.11 12.49 -9.20
CA PHE A 69 -6.51 12.88 -9.20
C PHE A 69 -6.73 14.04 -10.18
N PRO A 70 -7.93 14.21 -10.75
CA PRO A 70 -8.21 15.35 -11.61
C PRO A 70 -7.93 16.66 -10.87
N ASP A 71 -7.38 17.65 -11.56
CA ASP A 71 -7.13 18.98 -11.01
C ASP A 71 -8.49 19.69 -10.84
N LEU A 72 -9.12 19.47 -9.70
CA LEU A 72 -10.43 20.02 -9.38
C LEU A 72 -10.27 21.36 -8.65
N PRO A 73 -11.16 22.33 -8.87
CA PRO A 73 -11.11 23.59 -8.13
C PRO A 73 -11.11 23.33 -6.62
N LEU A 74 -10.07 23.83 -5.94
CA LEU A 74 -9.93 23.72 -4.49
C LEU A 74 -11.12 24.45 -3.85
N GLY A 75 -12.01 23.72 -3.18
CA GLY A 75 -13.08 24.30 -2.35
C GLY A 75 -14.53 24.04 -2.78
N THR A 76 -14.81 23.27 -3.84
CA THR A 76 -16.20 22.96 -4.24
C THR A 76 -16.59 21.49 -4.11
N GLN A 77 -15.72 20.63 -3.58
CA GLN A 77 -15.96 19.19 -3.59
C GLN A 77 -16.22 18.64 -2.20
N LYS A 78 -17.44 18.14 -2.01
CA LYS A 78 -17.78 17.23 -0.92
C LYS A 78 -17.77 15.82 -1.50
N LYS A 79 -16.95 14.95 -0.92
CA LYS A 79 -16.92 13.53 -1.27
C LYS A 79 -16.69 12.68 -0.04
N GLY A 80 -17.54 11.67 0.14
CA GLY A 80 -17.30 10.54 1.02
C GLY A 80 -17.06 9.26 0.21
N GLY A 81 -16.57 8.22 0.89
CA GLY A 81 -16.37 6.88 0.32
C GLY A 81 -15.09 6.75 -0.50
N THR A 82 -15.10 5.80 -1.46
CA THR A 82 -13.91 5.43 -2.24
C THR A 82 -13.60 6.47 -3.32
N LEU A 83 -12.45 7.13 -3.19
CA LEU A 83 -11.94 8.12 -4.13
C LEU A 83 -11.19 7.46 -5.31
N GLY A 84 -10.67 6.26 -5.08
CA GLY A 84 -9.95 5.50 -6.09
C GLY A 84 -9.28 4.27 -5.51
N SER A 85 -8.72 3.46 -6.40
CA SER A 85 -7.92 2.29 -6.06
C SER A 85 -6.59 2.29 -6.78
N LEU A 86 -5.62 1.58 -6.19
CA LEU A 86 -4.28 1.31 -6.70
C LEU A 86 -4.06 -0.20 -6.59
N VAL A 87 -3.44 -0.79 -7.62
CA VAL A 87 -3.12 -2.22 -7.66
C VAL A 87 -1.68 -2.39 -8.12
N ILE A 88 -0.95 -3.25 -7.42
CA ILE A 88 0.40 -3.70 -7.77
C ILE A 88 0.35 -5.22 -7.86
N THR A 89 0.84 -5.76 -8.97
CA THR A 89 1.00 -7.20 -9.16
C THR A 89 2.27 -7.50 -9.93
N GLY A 90 2.98 -8.55 -9.53
CA GLY A 90 4.18 -8.99 -10.24
C GLY A 90 5.09 -9.93 -9.43
N PRO A 91 6.11 -10.50 -10.08
CA PRO A 91 7.07 -11.40 -9.45
C PRO A 91 8.10 -10.65 -8.61
N LEU A 92 8.26 -11.06 -7.36
CA LEU A 92 9.21 -10.53 -6.39
C LEU A 92 10.18 -11.64 -5.93
N PRO A 93 11.48 -11.56 -6.25
CA PRO A 93 12.50 -12.36 -5.59
C PRO A 93 12.68 -11.89 -4.14
N ILE A 94 12.68 -12.82 -3.20
CA ILE A 94 12.91 -12.54 -1.77
C ILE A 94 14.08 -13.37 -1.27
N SER A 95 15.05 -12.70 -0.64
CA SER A 95 16.24 -13.29 -0.02
C SER A 95 16.09 -13.43 1.50
N ALA A 96 16.96 -14.22 2.12
CA ALA A 96 16.98 -14.33 3.58
C ALA A 96 17.32 -12.97 4.22
N GLY A 97 16.49 -12.53 5.18
CA GLY A 97 16.63 -11.23 5.83
C GLY A 97 15.86 -10.09 5.15
N ASP A 98 15.24 -10.34 3.99
CA ASP A 98 14.35 -9.36 3.38
C ASP A 98 13.03 -9.24 4.15
N HIS A 99 12.50 -8.01 4.16
CA HIS A 99 11.24 -7.68 4.78
C HIS A 99 10.31 -7.05 3.76
N VAL A 100 9.14 -7.64 3.58
CA VAL A 100 8.13 -7.15 2.64
C VAL A 100 7.15 -6.25 3.37
N TRP A 101 6.91 -5.06 2.84
CA TRP A 101 5.89 -4.16 3.36
C TRP A 101 5.25 -3.36 2.23
N ALA A 102 4.05 -2.85 2.49
CA ALA A 102 3.36 -1.94 1.60
C ALA A 102 3.11 -0.62 2.32
N GLY A 103 3.32 0.48 1.62
CA GLY A 103 3.17 1.82 2.18
C GLY A 103 2.75 2.82 1.12
N PHE A 104 2.44 4.03 1.55
CA PHE A 104 2.01 5.08 0.65
C PHE A 104 2.57 6.44 1.03
N THR A 105 2.69 7.31 0.04
CA THR A 105 2.94 8.73 0.22
C THR A 105 1.86 9.52 -0.52
N LYS A 106 1.50 10.68 0.02
CA LYS A 106 0.53 11.60 -0.60
C LYS A 106 1.16 12.98 -0.73
N VAL A 107 0.86 13.65 -1.82
CA VAL A 107 1.10 15.09 -1.93
C VAL A 107 -0.13 15.79 -1.33
N LEU A 108 0.06 16.46 -0.19
CA LEU A 108 -1.03 17.06 0.57
C LEU A 108 -1.73 18.18 -0.21
N GLY A 109 -3.06 18.16 -0.20
CA GLY A 109 -3.91 19.37 -0.24
C GLY A 109 -4.03 19.96 1.17
N ALA A 110 -4.44 21.23 1.28
CA ALA A 110 -4.32 22.12 2.44
C ALA A 110 -4.60 21.53 3.85
N ASN A 111 -3.92 22.12 4.84
CA ASN A 111 -3.64 21.65 6.21
C ASN A 111 -4.81 21.47 7.20
N THR A 112 -6.09 21.54 6.81
CA THR A 112 -7.20 21.67 7.79
C THR A 112 -8.30 20.61 7.68
N GLN A 113 -7.97 19.39 7.24
CA GLN A 113 -8.99 18.37 6.99
C GLN A 113 -8.69 17.05 7.69
N THR A 114 -9.74 16.24 7.83
CA THR A 114 -9.68 14.87 8.34
C THR A 114 -8.56 14.08 7.61
N PRO A 115 -7.96 13.01 8.14
CA PRO A 115 -7.00 12.21 7.36
C PRO A 115 -7.71 11.23 6.39
N LEU A 116 -7.31 11.21 5.11
CA LEU A 116 -7.69 10.11 4.21
C LEU A 116 -7.12 8.78 4.71
N MET A 117 -7.92 7.72 4.62
CA MET A 117 -7.51 6.37 5.01
C MET A 117 -7.24 5.50 3.79
N ILE A 118 -6.29 4.58 3.93
CA ILE A 118 -6.09 3.50 2.98
C ILE A 118 -6.62 2.22 3.59
N ARG A 119 -7.46 1.53 2.83
CA ARG A 119 -7.89 0.16 3.14
C ARG A 119 -7.41 -0.73 2.01
N GLY A 120 -6.71 -1.80 2.35
CA GLY A 120 -6.11 -2.64 1.31
C GLY A 120 -5.66 -3.99 1.83
N ARG A 121 -5.07 -4.76 0.94
CA ARG A 121 -4.51 -6.06 1.22
C ARG A 121 -3.18 -6.20 0.52
N LEU A 122 -2.23 -6.85 1.20
CA LEU A 122 -1.02 -7.37 0.61
C LEU A 122 -1.10 -8.90 0.68
N SER A 123 -0.89 -9.56 -0.46
CA SER A 123 -0.83 -11.03 -0.53
C SER A 123 0.41 -11.48 -1.28
N LEU A 124 0.98 -12.58 -0.80
CA LEU A 124 2.15 -13.23 -1.39
C LEU A 124 1.78 -14.68 -1.71
N THR A 125 2.05 -15.09 -2.95
CA THR A 125 1.90 -16.49 -3.37
C THR A 125 3.25 -17.01 -3.80
N LYS A 126 3.78 -18.03 -3.15
CA LYS A 126 5.05 -18.64 -3.56
C LYS A 126 4.88 -19.34 -4.91
N VAL A 127 5.74 -19.03 -5.89
CA VAL A 127 5.67 -19.57 -7.26
C VAL A 127 6.90 -20.40 -7.66
N ALA A 128 8.04 -20.23 -6.98
CA ALA A 128 9.21 -21.10 -7.07
C ALA A 128 10.05 -21.04 -5.79
#